data_AF-A0A953LRD0-F1
#
_entry.id   AF-A0A953LRD0-F1
#
_cell.length_a   1.000
_cell.length_b   1.000
_cell.length_c   1.000
_cell.angle_alpha   90.00
_cell.angle_beta   90.00
_cell.angle_gamma   90.00
#
_symmetry.space_group_name_H-M   'P 1'
#
loop_
_entity.id
_entity.type
_entity.pdbx_description
1 polymer ?
#
loop_
_entity_poly.entity_id
_entity_poly.type
_entity_poly.pdbx_seq_one_letter_code
_entity_poly.pdbx_strand_id
1 'polypeptide(L)'
;MVRSLTPLVIAAAALIALPFLMPMMGLGVTSATEVVIYAMACMALNILVGYTGLVSFGHGAWFGLAAYAAGIVQRELFPGSFLAPVLIGVGFVALIAALFGALILRRRGVYFSLLTLALSALLYTVAFR
;
A
#
# COMPACT_ATOMS: atom_id res chain seq x y z
N MET A 1 0.01 -16.20 25.67
CA MET A 1 -0.08 -15.70 24.28
C MET A 1 -0.20 -16.89 23.34
N VAL A 2 -1.37 -17.53 23.29
CA VAL A 2 -1.61 -18.71 22.45
C VAL A 2 -1.79 -18.20 21.02
N ARG A 3 -0.87 -18.53 20.11
CA ARG A 3 -1.00 -18.22 18.68
C ARG A 3 -2.17 -19.03 18.12
N SER A 4 -3.36 -18.43 18.03
CA SER A 4 -4.44 -19.05 17.25
C SER A 4 -4.02 -19.01 15.78
N LEU A 5 -3.93 -20.17 15.14
CA LEU A 5 -3.66 -20.28 13.70
C LEU A 5 -4.92 -20.00 12.87
N THR A 6 -6.08 -19.94 13.52
CA THR A 6 -7.39 -19.66 12.95
C THR A 6 -7.42 -18.47 11.98
N PRO A 7 -6.92 -17.26 12.32
CA PRO A 7 -6.91 -16.14 11.37
C PRO A 7 -6.06 -16.40 10.13
N LEU A 8 -4.95 -17.14 10.27
CA LEU A 8 -4.07 -17.46 9.15
C LEU A 8 -4.73 -18.45 8.20
N VAL A 9 -5.43 -19.46 8.74
CA VAL A 9 -6.19 -20.44 7.96
C VAL A 9 -7.34 -19.77 7.23
N ILE A 10 -8.07 -18.86 7.88
CA ILE A 10 -9.17 -18.10 7.25
C ILE A 10 -8.63 -17.23 6.11
N ALA A 11 -7.52 -16.51 6.32
CA ALA A 11 -6.92 -15.67 5.29
C ALA A 11 -6.43 -16.50 4.08
N ALA A 12 -5.79 -17.65 4.32
CA ALA A 12 -5.33 -18.55 3.27
C ALA A 12 -6.50 -19.14 2.47
N ALA A 13 -7.55 -19.61 3.17
CA ALA A 13 -8.75 -20.13 2.52
C ALA A 13 -9.46 -19.05 1.68
N ALA A 14 -9.55 -17.83 2.21
CA ALA A 14 -10.13 -16.69 1.49
C ALA A 14 -9.33 -16.34 0.23
N LEU A 15 -7.99 -16.33 0.30
CA LEU A 15 -7.13 -16.02 -0.84
C LEU A 15 -7.25 -17.06 -1.97
N ILE A 16 -7.39 -18.34 -1.61
CA ILE A 16 -7.61 -19.42 -2.58
C ILE A 16 -9.01 -19.32 -3.19
N ALA A 17 -10.04 -19.02 -2.39
CA ALA A 17 -11.42 -18.98 -2.87
C ALA A 17 -11.73 -17.75 -3.74
N LEU A 18 -11.08 -16.62 -3.48
CA LEU A 18 -11.30 -15.32 -4.15
C LEU A 18 -11.31 -15.39 -5.70
N PRO A 19 -10.30 -15.98 -6.38
CA PRO A 19 -10.30 -16.05 -7.85
C PRO A 19 -11.41 -16.93 -8.43
N PHE A 20 -11.99 -17.85 -7.65
CA PHE A 20 -13.09 -18.71 -8.09
C PHE A 20 -14.47 -18.10 -7.81
N LEU A 21 -14.61 -17.36 -6.70
CA LEU A 21 -15.84 -16.67 -6.31
C LEU A 21 -16.13 -15.46 -7.21
N MET A 22 -15.10 -14.70 -7.62
CA MET A 22 -15.30 -13.48 -8.41
C MET A 22 -16.01 -13.75 -9.76
N PRO A 23 -15.59 -14.74 -10.59
CA PRO A 23 -16.29 -15.07 -11.82
C PRO A 23 -17.75 -15.50 -11.62
N MET A 24 -18.06 -16.19 -10.51
CA MET A 24 -19.44 -16.61 -10.19
C MET A 24 -20.37 -15.42 -9.94
N MET A 25 -19.82 -14.27 -9.53
CA MET A 25 -20.54 -13.02 -9.31
C MET A 25 -20.51 -12.09 -10.54
N GLY A 26 -19.95 -12.55 -11.68
CA GLY A 26 -19.76 -11.72 -12.87
C GLY A 26 -18.61 -10.71 -12.77
N LEU A 27 -17.73 -10.85 -11.79
CA LEU A 27 -16.56 -10.00 -11.57
C LEU A 27 -15.28 -10.64 -12.15
N GLY A 28 -14.37 -9.80 -12.64
CA GLY A 28 -13.10 -10.24 -13.21
C GLY A 28 -12.02 -10.55 -12.18
N VAL A 29 -10.94 -11.19 -12.64
CA VAL A 29 -9.72 -11.44 -11.82
C VAL A 29 -9.04 -10.13 -11.38
N THR A 30 -9.24 -9.05 -12.13
CA THR A 30 -8.79 -7.70 -11.77
C THR A 30 -9.42 -7.23 -10.45
N SER A 31 -10.73 -7.42 -10.28
CA SER A 31 -11.43 -7.07 -9.03
C SER A 31 -10.93 -7.87 -7.84
N ALA A 32 -10.63 -9.16 -8.02
CA ALA A 32 -9.97 -9.98 -7.00
C ALA A 32 -8.62 -9.38 -6.57
N THR A 33 -7.82 -8.93 -7.56
CA THR A 33 -6.50 -8.34 -7.31
C THR A 33 -6.61 -7.02 -6.55
N GLU A 34 -7.57 -6.16 -6.92
CA GLU A 34 -7.84 -4.89 -6.23
C GLU A 34 -8.25 -5.11 -4.77
N VAL A 35 -9.11 -6.10 -4.50
CA VAL A 35 -9.50 -6.45 -3.13
C VAL A 35 -8.28 -6.82 -2.28
N VAL A 36 -7.39 -7.66 -2.82
CA VAL A 36 -6.15 -8.06 -2.10
C VAL A 36 -5.24 -6.86 -1.87
N ILE A 37 -5.09 -5.98 -2.87
CA ILE A 37 -4.30 -4.75 -2.76
C ILE A 37 -4.84 -3.84 -1.66
N TYR A 38 -6.15 -3.57 -1.63
CA TYR A 38 -6.75 -2.72 -0.61
C TYR A 38 -6.73 -3.38 0.78
N ALA A 39 -6.90 -4.70 0.86
CA ALA A 39 -6.73 -5.44 2.10
C ALA A 39 -5.31 -5.30 2.67
N MET A 40 -4.28 -5.40 1.81
CA MET A 40 -2.90 -5.14 2.20
C MET A 40 -2.68 -3.71 2.68
N ALA A 41 -3.26 -2.72 2.01
CA ALA A 41 -3.20 -1.32 2.42
C ALA A 41 -3.85 -1.10 3.80
N CYS A 42 -5.03 -1.71 4.04
CA CYS A 42 -5.71 -1.68 5.33
C CYS A 42 -4.88 -2.34 6.44
N MET A 43 -4.25 -3.49 6.16
CA MET A 43 -3.37 -4.17 7.11
C MET A 43 -2.13 -3.34 7.45
N ALA A 44 -1.52 -2.68 6.46
CA ALA A 44 -0.38 -1.80 6.69
C ALA A 44 -0.74 -0.62 7.63
N LEU A 45 -1.89 0.02 7.39
CA LEU A 45 -2.41 1.05 8.28
C LEU A 45 -2.72 0.50 9.67
N ASN A 46 -3.35 -0.68 9.77
CA ASN A 46 -3.68 -1.31 11.05
C ASN A 46 -2.42 -1.64 11.86
N ILE A 47 -1.35 -2.12 11.22
CA ILE A 47 -0.06 -2.34 11.86
C ILE A 47 0.50 -1.02 12.36
N LEU A 48 0.54 0.01 11.52
CA LEU A 48 1.05 1.32 11.91
C LEU A 48 0.29 1.88 13.12
N VAL A 49 -1.03 1.92 13.05
CA VAL A 49 -1.90 2.43 14.12
C VAL A 49 -1.80 1.56 15.37
N GLY A 50 -1.82 0.24 15.22
CA GLY A 50 -1.77 -0.71 16.33
C GLY A 50 -0.47 -0.65 17.13
N TYR A 51 0.67 -0.43 16.46
CA TYR A 51 1.97 -0.33 17.14
C TYR A 51 2.33 1.08 17.59
N THR A 52 1.95 2.12 16.83
CA THR A 52 2.39 3.50 17.11
C THR A 52 1.33 4.38 17.74
N GLY A 53 0.05 4.02 17.63
CA GLY A 53 -1.08 4.87 17.99
C GLY A 53 -1.31 6.05 17.05
N LEU A 54 -0.60 6.12 15.92
CA LEU A 54 -0.66 7.23 14.98
C LEU A 54 -1.48 6.85 13.73
N VAL A 55 -2.49 7.67 13.41
CA VAL A 55 -3.30 7.52 12.19
C VAL A 55 -2.72 8.38 11.08
N SER A 56 -2.33 7.77 9.96
CA SER A 56 -1.81 8.47 8.77
C SER A 56 -2.84 8.48 7.64
N PHE A 57 -3.05 9.65 7.03
CA PHE A 57 -3.91 9.86 5.86
C PHE A 57 -3.11 9.99 4.55
N GLY A 58 -1.79 9.78 4.58
CA GLY A 58 -0.90 9.93 3.42
C GLY A 58 -0.70 8.68 2.57
N HIS A 59 -1.32 7.54 2.93
CA HIS A 59 -1.04 6.23 2.33
C HIS A 59 -1.28 6.17 0.82
N GLY A 60 -2.31 6.84 0.31
CA GLY A 60 -2.62 6.88 -1.12
C GLY A 60 -1.48 7.50 -1.94
N ALA A 61 -0.75 8.46 -1.36
CA ALA A 61 0.37 9.10 -2.03
C ALA A 61 1.56 8.13 -2.20
N TRP A 62 1.88 7.35 -1.17
CA TRP A 62 2.90 6.29 -1.24
C TRP A 62 2.51 5.18 -2.20
N PHE A 63 1.23 4.78 -2.17
CA PHE A 63 0.69 3.77 -3.07
C PHE A 63 0.85 4.19 -4.54
N GLY A 64 0.48 5.43 -4.88
CA GLY A 64 0.65 5.98 -6.22
C GLY A 64 2.11 6.11 -6.67
N LEU A 65 2.99 6.62 -5.80
CA LEU A 65 4.43 6.75 -6.08
C LEU A 65 5.08 5.40 -6.41
N ALA A 66 4.80 4.36 -5.62
CA ALA A 66 5.33 3.02 -5.85
C ALA A 66 4.78 2.41 -7.15
N ALA A 67 3.47 2.56 -7.41
CA ALA A 67 2.82 2.02 -8.60
C ALA A 67 3.37 2.65 -9.89
N TYR A 68 3.55 3.98 -9.92
CA TYR A 68 4.14 4.67 -11.06
C TYR A 68 5.61 4.29 -11.27
N ALA A 69 6.40 4.24 -10.20
CA ALA A 69 7.80 3.83 -10.29
C ALA A 69 7.93 2.40 -10.84
N ALA A 70 7.17 1.45 -10.29
CA ALA A 70 7.16 0.07 -10.79
C ALA A 70 6.68 0.00 -12.24
N GLY A 71 5.61 0.71 -12.60
CA GLY A 71 5.07 0.72 -13.96
C GLY A 71 6.07 1.25 -15.00
N ILE A 72 6.76 2.35 -14.71
CA ILE A 72 7.80 2.92 -15.60
C ILE A 72 8.97 1.95 -15.72
N VAL A 73 9.43 1.37 -14.61
CA VAL A 73 10.55 0.41 -14.62
C VAL A 73 10.19 -0.83 -15.43
N GLN A 74 8.96 -1.34 -15.29
CA GLN A 74 8.49 -2.49 -16.06
C GLN A 74 8.37 -2.16 -17.56
N ARG A 75 7.93 -0.95 -17.91
CA ARG A 75 7.70 -0.57 -19.30
C ARG A 75 8.99 -0.24 -20.05
N GLU A 76 9.88 0.54 -19.43
CA GLU A 76 11.03 1.16 -20.12
C GLU A 76 12.37 0.44 -19.85
N LEU A 77 12.58 -0.05 -18.62
CA LEU A 77 13.89 -0.56 -18.19
C LEU A 77 13.97 -2.08 -18.25
N PHE A 78 12.92 -2.78 -17.83
CA PHE A 78 12.89 -4.24 -17.73
C PHE A 78 11.59 -4.84 -18.26
N PRO A 79 11.29 -4.72 -19.56
CA PRO A 79 10.11 -5.32 -20.16
C PRO A 79 10.07 -6.83 -19.92
N GLY A 80 8.95 -7.33 -19.41
CA GLY A 80 8.73 -8.75 -19.11
C GLY A 80 9.30 -9.25 -17.78
N SER A 81 10.05 -8.42 -17.05
CA SER A 81 10.52 -8.77 -15.70
C SER A 81 9.46 -8.43 -14.66
N PHE A 82 9.15 -9.38 -13.77
CA PHE A 82 8.28 -9.14 -12.61
C PHE A 82 9.06 -8.64 -11.39
N LEU A 83 10.23 -9.22 -11.13
CA LEU A 83 10.95 -8.99 -9.87
C LEU A 83 11.63 -7.62 -9.83
N ALA A 84 12.21 -7.18 -10.94
CA ALA A 84 12.96 -5.92 -10.98
C ALA A 84 12.05 -4.69 -10.75
N PRO A 85 10.89 -4.55 -11.40
CA PRO A 85 9.96 -3.45 -11.12
C PRO A 85 9.49 -3.39 -9.67
N VAL A 86 9.21 -4.56 -9.07
CA VAL A 86 8.76 -4.65 -7.67
C VAL A 86 9.85 -4.15 -6.73
N LEU A 87 11.08 -4.67 -6.85
CA LEU A 87 12.18 -4.30 -5.96
C LEU A 87 12.56 -2.82 -6.10
N ILE A 88 12.62 -2.31 -7.33
CA ILE A 88 12.96 -0.91 -7.59
C ILE A 88 11.84 0.01 -7.10
N GLY A 89 10.57 -0.34 -7.36
CA GLY A 89 9.41 0.43 -6.90
C GLY A 89 9.35 0.51 -5.37
N VAL A 90 9.55 -0.62 -4.68
CA VAL A 90 9.62 -0.68 -3.20
C VAL A 90 10.80 0.13 -2.67
N GLY A 91 11.99 -0.02 -3.26
CA GLY A 91 13.18 0.73 -2.84
C GLY A 91 13.01 2.23 -3.02
N PHE A 92 12.45 2.66 -4.15
CA PHE A 92 12.19 4.06 -4.46
C PHE A 92 11.19 4.69 -3.48
N VAL A 93 10.02 4.05 -3.28
CA VAL A 93 9.03 4.59 -2.33
C VAL A 93 9.54 4.57 -0.90
N ALA A 94 10.30 3.55 -0.50
CA ALA A 94 10.88 3.46 0.84
C ALA A 94 11.87 4.60 1.10
N LEU A 95 12.70 4.96 0.12
CA LEU A 95 13.64 6.08 0.21
C LEU A 95 12.90 7.41 0.40
N ILE A 96 11.89 7.68 -0.42
CA ILE A 96 11.10 8.92 -0.34
C ILE A 96 10.31 8.96 0.96
N ALA A 97 9.64 7.87 1.32
CA ALA A 97 8.86 7.77 2.55
C ALA A 97 9.76 7.91 3.79
N ALA A 98 11.00 7.44 3.76
CA ALA A 98 11.96 7.65 4.85
C ALA A 98 12.34 9.13 4.99
N LEU A 99 12.60 9.82 3.88
CA LEU A 99 12.94 11.25 3.88
C LEU A 99 11.81 12.11 4.46
N PHE A 100 10.59 11.94 3.96
CA PHE A 100 9.43 12.66 4.49
C PHE A 100 9.05 12.18 5.89
N GLY A 101 9.16 10.87 6.16
CA GLY A 101 8.91 10.26 7.46
C GLY A 101 9.79 10.87 8.56
N ALA A 102 11.07 11.12 8.29
CA ALA A 102 11.98 11.75 9.25
C ALA A 102 11.52 13.15 9.70
N LEU A 103 10.80 13.87 8.83
CA LEU A 103 10.17 15.14 9.17
C LEU A 103 8.84 14.94 9.91
N ILE A 104 8.00 14.03 9.40
CA ILE A 104 6.63 13.83 9.87
C ILE A 104 6.59 13.23 11.29
N LEU A 105 7.48 12.27 11.59
CA LEU A 105 7.52 11.57 12.87
C LEU A 105 7.90 12.47 14.06
N ARG A 106 8.32 13.72 13.82
CA ARG A 106 8.58 14.70 14.88
C ARG A 106 7.31 15.18 15.59
N ARG A 107 6.14 14.93 15.00
CA ARG A 107 4.83 15.32 15.56
C ARG A 107 4.05 14.08 15.95
N ARG A 108 3.20 14.19 16.97
CA ARG A 108 2.34 13.10 17.47
C ARG A 108 0.87 13.51 17.49
N GLY A 109 0.00 12.52 17.54
CA GLY A 109 -1.45 12.72 17.59
C GLY A 109 -1.99 13.42 16.34
N VAL A 110 -2.94 14.34 16.53
CA VAL A 110 -3.64 15.01 15.42
C VAL A 110 -2.69 15.74 14.46
N TYR A 111 -1.60 16.33 14.97
CA TYR A 111 -0.62 17.02 14.13
C TYR A 111 0.08 16.09 13.13
N PHE A 112 0.33 14.83 13.51
CA PHE A 112 0.87 13.83 12.60
C PHE A 112 -0.12 13.55 11.46
N SER A 113 -1.38 13.31 11.80
CA SER A 113 -2.43 13.04 10.82
C SER A 113 -2.61 14.20 9.85
N LEU A 114 -2.66 15.44 10.35
CA LEU A 114 -2.77 16.65 9.53
C LEU A 114 -1.58 16.80 8.57
N LEU A 115 -0.36 16.52 9.04
CA LEU A 115 0.83 16.62 8.20
C LEU A 115 0.85 15.56 7.09
N THR A 116 0.38 14.34 7.37
CA THR A 116 0.25 13.30 6.33
C THR A 116 -0.84 13.61 5.30
N LEU A 117 -1.94 14.26 5.72
CA LEU A 117 -2.99 14.73 4.81
C LEU A 117 -2.47 15.86 3.92
N ALA A 118 -1.76 16.84 4.52
CA ALA A 118 -1.12 17.93 3.78
C ALA A 118 -0.10 17.42 2.75
N LEU A 119 0.70 16.39 3.11
CA LEU A 119 1.61 15.74 2.17
C LEU A 119 0.85 15.12 0.99
N SER A 120 -0.25 14.41 1.25
CA SER A 120 -1.06 13.80 0.20
C SER A 120 -1.64 14.86 -0.73
N ALA A 121 -2.12 15.99 -0.19
CA ALA A 121 -2.63 17.10 -0.97
C ALA A 121 -1.52 17.76 -1.82
N LEU A 122 -0.32 17.92 -1.26
CA LEU A 122 0.84 18.44 -2.00
C LEU A 122 1.20 17.55 -3.18
N LEU A 123 1.28 16.23 -2.97
CA LEU A 123 1.61 15.28 -4.04
C LEU A 123 0.50 15.22 -5.10
N TYR A 124 -0.77 15.33 -4.70
CA TYR A 124 -1.88 15.48 -5.63
C TYR A 124 -1.71 16.76 -6.49
N THR A 125 -1.42 17.91 -5.88
CA THR A 125 -1.18 19.13 -6.64
C THR A 125 0.01 19.02 -7.57
N VAL A 126 1.10 18.35 -7.18
CA VAL A 126 2.26 18.13 -8.07
C VAL A 126 1.91 17.24 -9.27
N ALA A 127 1.05 16.24 -9.08
CA ALA A 127 0.70 15.29 -10.13
C ALA A 127 -0.31 15.84 -11.15
N PHE A 128 -1.22 16.73 -10.74
CA PHE A 128 -2.35 17.21 -11.54
C PHE A 128 -2.28 18.69 -11.95
N ARG A 129 -1.16 19.36 -11.65
CA ARG A 129 -0.91 20.75 -12.06
C ARG A 129 -0.07 20.80 -13.32
#